data_AF-A0A382STP2-F1
#
_entry.id   AF-A0A382STP2-F1
#
_cell.length_a   1.000
_cell.length_b   1.000
_cell.length_c   1.000
_cell.angle_alpha   90.00
_cell.angle_beta   90.00
_cell.angle_gamma   90.00
#
_symmetry.space_group_name_H-M   'P 1'
#
loop_
_entity.id
_entity.type
_entity.pdbx_description
1 polymer ?
#
loop_
_entity_poly.entity_id
_entity_poly.type
_entity_poly.pdbx_seq_one_letter_code
_entity_poly.pdbx_strand_id
1 'polypeptide(L)'
;MLGASYVFYAYVDPRMAPILGGYTLVSYFAARRIENNPQNSRLYLFIAITASLATLAFFKYAGFFVDNAAEMLNLVGLASFDSTLKIILPIGISFYTFQSLGYVIDVYMKRTHARRDFLDTALFIGFFPQLIAGPIERASTLLPQFERARKFSV
;
A
#
# COMPACT_ATOMS: atom_id res chain seq x y z
N MET A 1 -15.14 3.61 13.14
CA MET A 1 -13.75 3.14 13.01
C MET A 1 -13.02 3.79 11.84
N LEU A 2 -13.64 3.92 10.65
CA LEU A 2 -13.12 4.74 9.53
C LEU A 2 -12.62 6.14 9.96
N GLY A 3 -13.46 6.90 10.67
CA GLY A 3 -13.09 8.24 11.13
C GLY A 3 -11.90 8.25 12.10
N ALA A 4 -11.80 7.26 13.00
CA ALA A 4 -10.68 7.16 13.93
C ALA A 4 -9.37 6.79 13.21
N SER A 5 -9.42 5.91 12.19
CA SER A 5 -8.25 5.58 11.38
C SER A 5 -7.77 6.75 10.52
N TYR A 6 -8.69 7.54 9.94
CA TYR A 6 -8.32 8.73 9.17
C TYR A 6 -7.77 9.85 10.06
N VAL A 7 -8.35 10.06 11.25
CA VAL A 7 -7.84 11.02 12.24
C VAL A 7 -6.46 10.59 12.76
N PHE A 8 -6.24 9.29 13.02
CA PHE A 8 -4.92 8.77 13.40
C PHE A 8 -3.88 8.98 12.29
N TYR A 9 -4.20 8.66 11.03
CA TYR A 9 -3.28 8.89 9.92
C TYR A 9 -2.99 10.38 9.65
N ALA A 10 -4.01 11.24 9.76
CA ALA A 10 -3.83 12.68 9.64
C ALA A 10 -2.99 13.28 10.79
N TYR A 11 -3.04 12.66 11.99
CA TYR A 11 -2.25 13.05 13.15
C TYR A 11 -0.82 12.48 13.13
N VAL A 12 -0.60 11.33 12.49
CA VAL A 12 0.71 10.64 12.46
C VAL A 12 1.62 11.16 11.35
N ASP A 13 1.15 11.23 10.10
CA ASP A 13 1.91 11.87 9.01
C ASP A 13 1.00 12.13 7.77
N PRO A 14 0.70 13.39 7.42
CA PRO A 14 -0.13 13.74 6.27
C PRO A 14 0.39 13.20 4.92
N ARG A 15 1.70 12.92 4.82
CA ARG A 15 2.35 12.42 3.61
C ARG A 15 2.02 10.95 3.32
N MET A 16 1.52 10.21 4.30
CA MET A 16 1.11 8.81 4.11
C MET A 16 -0.21 8.68 3.37
N ALA A 17 -1.11 9.64 3.51
CA ALA A 17 -2.43 9.64 2.87
C ALA A 17 -2.37 9.47 1.33
N PRO A 18 -1.55 10.25 0.58
CA PRO A 18 -1.45 10.06 -0.86
C PRO A 18 -0.81 8.72 -1.24
N ILE A 19 0.15 8.21 -0.45
CA ILE A 19 0.80 6.91 -0.71
C ILE A 19 -0.22 5.78 -0.54
N LEU A 20 -0.96 5.76 0.56
CA LEU A 20 -2.03 4.79 0.80
C LEU A 20 -3.15 4.90 -0.24
N GLY A 21 -3.50 6.12 -0.65
CA GLY A 21 -4.43 6.35 -1.75
C GLY A 21 -3.94 5.69 -3.05
N GLY A 22 -2.64 5.84 -3.36
CA GLY A 22 -2.00 5.18 -4.51
C GLY A 22 -2.07 3.66 -4.44
N TYR A 23 -1.67 3.05 -3.33
CA TYR A 23 -1.78 1.59 -3.13
C TYR A 23 -3.23 1.11 -3.23
N THR A 24 -4.16 1.86 -2.64
CA THR A 24 -5.59 1.54 -2.68
C THR A 24 -6.13 1.59 -4.10
N LEU A 25 -5.80 2.62 -4.88
CA LEU A 25 -6.22 2.74 -6.27
C LEU A 25 -5.72 1.56 -7.10
N VAL A 26 -4.41 1.28 -7.06
CA VAL A 26 -3.81 0.18 -7.82
C VAL A 26 -4.47 -1.15 -7.46
N SER A 27 -4.61 -1.43 -6.17
CA SER A 27 -5.17 -2.70 -5.70
C SER A 27 -6.67 -2.83 -5.93
N TYR A 28 -7.44 -1.76 -5.79
CA TYR A 28 -8.86 -1.75 -6.09
C TYR A 28 -9.11 -2.06 -7.57
N PHE A 29 -8.43 -1.34 -8.47
CA PHE A 29 -8.61 -1.55 -9.91
C PHE A 29 -8.10 -2.91 -10.35
N ALA A 30 -6.93 -3.35 -9.86
CA ALA A 30 -6.38 -4.65 -10.19
C ALA A 30 -7.31 -5.78 -9.73
N ALA A 31 -7.75 -5.77 -8.47
CA ALA A 31 -8.66 -6.78 -7.93
C ALA A 31 -9.96 -6.88 -8.75
N ARG A 32 -10.60 -5.75 -9.06
CA ARG A 32 -11.83 -5.74 -9.87
C ARG A 32 -11.61 -6.23 -11.30
N ARG A 33 -10.48 -5.87 -11.91
CA ARG A 33 -10.15 -6.31 -13.26
C ARG A 33 -9.83 -7.80 -13.32
N ILE A 34 -9.18 -8.34 -12.28
CA ILE A 34 -8.94 -9.78 -12.11
C ILE A 34 -10.25 -10.54 -12.00
N GLU A 35 -11.20 -10.05 -11.18
CA GLU A 35 -12.49 -10.71 -10.99
C GLU A 35 -13.38 -10.65 -12.24
N ASN A 36 -13.43 -9.50 -12.92
CA ASN A 36 -14.28 -9.29 -14.10
C ASN A 36 -13.70 -9.86 -15.41
N ASN A 37 -12.38 -10.01 -15.53
CA ASN A 37 -11.73 -10.51 -16.74
C ASN A 37 -10.76 -11.67 -16.42
N PRO A 38 -11.27 -12.89 -16.23
CA PRO A 38 -10.45 -14.05 -15.86
C PRO A 38 -9.33 -14.35 -16.86
N GLN A 39 -9.55 -14.12 -18.16
CA GLN A 39 -8.54 -14.38 -19.21
C GLN A 39 -7.29 -13.50 -19.05
N ASN A 40 -7.45 -12.25 -18.59
CA ASN A 40 -6.34 -11.29 -18.43
C ASN A 40 -5.93 -11.10 -16.96
N SER A 41 -6.44 -11.93 -16.06
CA SER A 41 -6.17 -11.87 -14.61
C SER A 41 -4.68 -11.82 -14.26
N ARG A 42 -3.85 -12.60 -14.97
CA ARG A 42 -2.39 -12.63 -14.78
C ARG A 42 -1.72 -11.28 -15.08
N LEU A 43 -2.18 -10.58 -16.11
CA LEU A 43 -1.63 -9.27 -16.48
C LEU A 43 -1.90 -8.24 -15.39
N TYR A 44 -3.14 -8.18 -14.90
CA TYR A 44 -3.53 -7.24 -13.83
C TYR A 44 -2.84 -7.56 -12.50
N LEU A 45 -2.64 -8.85 -12.18
CA LEU A 45 -1.84 -9.26 -11.04
C LEU A 45 -0.39 -8.78 -11.19
N PHE A 46 0.22 -9.00 -12.36
CA PHE A 46 1.58 -8.56 -12.62
C PHE A 46 1.73 -7.04 -12.48
N ILE A 47 0.82 -6.26 -13.07
CA ILE A 47 0.81 -4.80 -12.95
C ILE A 47 0.73 -4.37 -11.48
N ALA A 48 -0.15 -4.97 -10.68
CA ALA A 48 -0.30 -4.63 -9.26
C ALA A 48 0.96 -4.96 -8.45
N ILE A 49 1.59 -6.12 -8.73
CA ILE A 49 2.83 -6.53 -8.09
C ILE A 49 3.96 -5.57 -8.45
N THR A 50 4.15 -5.30 -9.73
CA THR A 50 5.21 -4.39 -10.21
C THR A 50 5.02 -2.99 -9.65
N ALA A 51 3.80 -2.43 -9.67
CA ALA A 51 3.54 -1.10 -9.13
C ALA A 51 3.79 -1.02 -7.61
N SER A 52 3.33 -2.02 -6.85
CA SER A 52 3.49 -2.07 -5.40
C SER A 52 4.96 -2.22 -4.99
N LEU A 53 5.71 -3.09 -5.68
CA LEU A 53 7.13 -3.31 -5.42
C LEU A 53 8.00 -2.17 -5.94
N ALA A 54 7.65 -1.55 -7.07
CA ALA A 54 8.35 -0.37 -7.58
C ALA A 54 8.22 0.81 -6.60
N THR A 55 7.03 1.01 -6.03
CA THR A 55 6.82 2.03 -5.00
C THR A 55 7.64 1.74 -3.74
N LEU A 56 7.63 0.50 -3.26
CA LEU A 56 8.45 0.08 -2.12
C LEU A 56 9.96 0.27 -2.39
N ALA A 57 10.44 -0.14 -3.57
CA ALA A 57 11.83 -0.01 -3.97
C ALA A 57 12.22 1.46 -4.12
N PHE A 58 11.36 2.29 -4.72
CA PHE A 58 11.59 3.73 -4.83
C PHE A 58 11.83 4.32 -3.44
N PHE A 59 10.90 4.20 -2.50
CA PHE A 59 11.09 4.81 -1.18
C PHE A 59 12.24 4.19 -0.37
N LYS A 60 12.54 2.90 -0.54
CA LYS A 60 13.63 2.23 0.17
C LYS A 60 15.01 2.60 -0.36
N TYR A 61 15.15 2.82 -1.67
CA TYR A 61 16.42 3.09 -2.32
C TYR A 61 16.56 4.53 -2.81
N ALA A 62 15.54 5.37 -2.70
CA ALA A 62 15.61 6.73 -3.26
C ALA A 62 16.73 7.56 -2.63
N GLY A 63 17.05 7.37 -1.34
CA GLY A 63 18.24 7.99 -0.74
C GLY A 63 19.53 7.60 -1.47
N PHE A 64 19.75 6.30 -1.68
CA PHE A 64 20.88 5.79 -2.46
C PHE A 64 20.90 6.35 -3.90
N PHE A 65 19.76 6.39 -4.59
CA PHE A 65 19.69 6.95 -5.94
C PHE A 65 20.00 8.45 -5.98
N VAL A 66 19.50 9.22 -5.01
CA VAL A 66 19.78 10.66 -4.89
C VAL A 66 21.26 10.90 -4.63
N ASP A 67 21.87 10.13 -3.72
CA ASP A 67 23.29 10.26 -3.40
C ASP A 67 24.18 9.90 -4.60
N ASN A 68 23.89 8.81 -5.31
CA ASN A 68 24.66 8.42 -6.51
C ASN A 68 24.45 9.41 -7.67
N ALA A 69 23.24 9.93 -7.84
CA ALA A 69 22.96 10.94 -8.87
C ALA A 69 23.68 12.26 -8.55
N ALA A 70 23.67 12.68 -7.28
CA ALA A 70 24.41 13.86 -6.83
C ALA A 70 25.93 13.69 -7.03
N GLU A 71 26.48 12.51 -6.73
CA GLU A 71 27.90 12.20 -6.96
C GLU A 71 28.25 12.25 -8.46
N MET A 72 27.43 11.65 -9.33
CA MET A 72 27.62 11.72 -10.79
C MET A 72 27.56 13.16 -11.32
N LEU A 73 26.62 13.98 -10.83
CA LEU A 73 26.48 15.37 -11.26
C LEU A 73 27.65 16.25 -10.77
N ASN A 74 28.16 15.99 -9.57
CA ASN A 74 29.38 16.61 -9.04
C ASN A 74 30.61 16.24 -9.90
N LEU A 75 30.73 15.00 -10.36
CA LEU A 75 31.81 14.55 -11.25
C LEU A 75 31.77 15.23 -12.63
N VAL A 76 30.58 15.62 -13.11
CA VAL A 76 30.39 16.33 -14.40
C VAL A 76 30.49 17.85 -14.24
N GLY A 77 30.75 18.36 -13.03
CA GLY A 77 30.99 19.78 -12.74
C GLY A 77 29.73 20.66 -12.78
N LEU A 78 28.54 20.05 -12.84
CA LEU A 78 27.25 20.74 -12.88
C LEU A 78 26.72 20.96 -11.45
N ALA A 79 27.34 21.90 -10.74
CA ALA A 79 26.93 22.46 -9.44
C ALA A 79 26.74 21.46 -8.29
N SER A 80 27.11 21.90 -7.09
CA SER A 80 26.94 21.21 -5.82
C SER A 80 25.45 20.98 -5.54
N PHE A 81 24.91 19.87 -6.05
CA PHE A 81 23.60 19.38 -5.65
C PHE A 81 23.74 18.95 -4.20
N ASP A 82 23.32 19.81 -3.28
CA ASP A 82 23.34 19.50 -1.85
C ASP A 82 22.45 18.27 -1.65
N SER A 83 23.05 17.12 -1.34
CA SER A 83 22.36 15.81 -1.23
C SER A 83 21.42 15.74 -0.01
N THR A 84 21.00 16.89 0.51
CA THR A 84 20.15 17.00 1.70
C THR A 84 18.68 16.67 1.43
N LEU A 85 18.34 16.11 0.27
CA LEU A 85 17.01 15.56 0.01
C LEU A 85 16.83 14.27 0.85
N LYS A 86 16.65 14.46 2.15
CA LYS A 86 16.28 13.39 3.10
C LYS A 86 14.88 12.94 2.75
N ILE A 87 14.79 11.94 1.88
CA ILE A 87 13.55 11.22 1.63
C ILE A 87 13.23 10.46 2.90
N ILE A 88 12.30 11.01 3.68
CA ILE A 88 11.81 10.39 4.90
C ILE A 88 11.05 9.14 4.49
N LEU A 89 11.54 7.99 4.91
CA LEU A 89 10.88 6.71 4.67
C LEU A 89 9.54 6.71 5.43
N PRO A 90 8.40 6.47 4.76
CA PRO A 90 7.13 6.38 5.46
C PRO A 90 7.16 5.14 6.36
N ILE A 91 6.93 5.35 7.66
CA ILE A 91 6.79 4.27 8.63
C ILE A 91 5.71 3.31 8.12
N GLY A 92 6.03 2.02 8.05
CA GLY A 92 5.07 1.00 7.63
C GLY A 92 5.00 0.70 6.13
N ILE A 93 5.90 1.25 5.29
CA ILE A 93 5.84 1.03 3.83
C ILE A 93 5.84 -0.41 3.37
N SER A 94 6.68 -1.23 3.99
CA SER A 94 6.68 -2.66 3.74
C SER A 94 5.33 -3.28 4.09
N PHE A 95 4.71 -2.86 5.19
CA PHE A 95 3.47 -3.44 5.69
C PHE A 95 2.30 -3.21 4.74
N TYR A 96 2.00 -1.96 4.39
CA TYR A 96 0.90 -1.69 3.46
C TYR A 96 1.20 -2.20 2.05
N THR A 97 2.48 -2.29 1.65
CA THR A 97 2.86 -2.97 0.39
C THR A 97 2.46 -4.44 0.41
N PHE A 98 2.86 -5.19 1.45
CA PHE A 98 2.55 -6.61 1.55
C PHE A 98 1.06 -6.88 1.77
N GLN A 99 0.36 -6.00 2.50
CA GLN A 99 -1.08 -6.09 2.70
C GLN A 99 -1.85 -5.86 1.40
N SER A 100 -1.47 -4.83 0.64
CA SER A 100 -1.98 -4.54 -0.69
C SER A 100 -1.76 -5.72 -1.65
N LEU A 101 -0.55 -6.27 -1.69
CA LEU A 101 -0.23 -7.44 -2.50
C LEU A 101 -1.01 -8.69 -2.09
N GLY A 102 -1.08 -8.95 -0.78
CA GLY A 102 -1.83 -10.08 -0.23
C GLY A 102 -3.29 -10.05 -0.65
N TYR A 103 -3.92 -8.87 -0.61
CA TYR A 103 -5.29 -8.69 -1.09
C TYR A 103 -5.46 -9.02 -2.58
N VAL A 104 -4.61 -8.46 -3.46
CA VAL A 104 -4.72 -8.72 -4.91
C VAL A 104 -4.45 -10.19 -5.24
N ILE A 105 -3.50 -10.83 -4.55
CA ILE A 105 -3.20 -12.26 -4.69
C ILE A 105 -4.37 -13.12 -4.19
N ASP A 106 -4.97 -12.78 -3.05
CA ASP A 106 -6.12 -13.51 -2.51
C ASP A 106 -7.32 -13.45 -3.47
N VAL A 107 -7.56 -12.30 -4.11
CA VAL A 107 -8.59 -12.15 -5.16
C VAL A 107 -8.24 -12.99 -6.40
N TYR A 108 -6.99 -12.95 -6.85
CA TYR A 108 -6.51 -13.77 -7.97
C TYR A 108 -6.66 -15.28 -7.70
N MET A 109 -6.34 -15.72 -6.48
CA MET A 109 -6.51 -17.10 -6.04
C MET A 109 -7.97 -17.48 -5.75
N LYS A 110 -8.93 -16.56 -5.93
CA LYS A 110 -10.36 -16.73 -5.59
C LYS A 110 -10.60 -17.10 -4.12
N ARG A 111 -9.69 -16.69 -3.22
CA ARG A 111 -9.83 -16.85 -1.76
C ARG A 111 -10.75 -15.79 -1.16
N THR A 112 -10.89 -14.66 -1.84
CA THR A 112 -11.81 -13.56 -1.48
C THR A 112 -12.33 -12.88 -2.74
N HIS A 113 -13.47 -12.19 -2.63
CA HIS A 113 -14.05 -11.41 -3.72
C HIS A 113 -13.44 -10.01 -3.78
N ALA A 114 -13.43 -9.40 -4.97
CA ALA A 114 -12.97 -8.02 -5.08
C ALA A 114 -13.98 -7.09 -4.40
N ARG A 115 -13.50 -6.25 -3.48
CA ARG A 115 -14.33 -5.24 -2.82
C ARG A 115 -14.88 -4.26 -3.85
N ARG A 116 -16.20 -4.00 -3.75
CA ARG A 116 -16.91 -3.06 -4.63
C ARG A 116 -16.73 -1.62 -4.18
N ASP A 117 -16.64 -1.41 -2.87
CA ASP A 117 -16.45 -0.09 -2.28
C ASP A 117 -14.96 0.23 -2.13
N PHE A 118 -14.59 1.40 -2.63
CA PHE A 118 -13.22 1.93 -2.55
C PHE A 118 -12.80 2.13 -1.08
N LEU A 119 -13.74 2.59 -0.25
CA LEU A 119 -13.53 2.85 1.18
C LEU A 119 -13.18 1.58 1.96
N ASP A 120 -13.78 0.44 1.63
CA ASP A 120 -13.46 -0.84 2.28
C ASP A 120 -12.05 -1.30 1.95
N THR A 121 -11.63 -1.08 0.70
CA THR A 121 -10.26 -1.37 0.25
C THR A 121 -9.26 -0.44 0.95
N ALA A 122 -9.59 0.85 1.04
CA ALA A 122 -8.77 1.85 1.72
C ALA A 122 -8.63 1.53 3.21
N LEU A 123 -9.73 1.13 3.86
CA LEU A 123 -9.73 0.76 5.26
C LEU A 123 -8.91 -0.50 5.52
N PHE A 124 -8.98 -1.50 4.64
CA PHE A 124 -8.17 -2.70 4.76
C PHE A 124 -6.67 -2.39 4.65
N ILE A 125 -6.26 -1.66 3.61
CA ILE A 125 -4.83 -1.36 3.38
C ILE A 125 -4.29 -0.36 4.41
N GLY A 126 -5.12 0.57 4.86
CA GLY A 126 -4.78 1.59 5.86
C GLY A 126 -5.14 1.22 7.30
N PHE A 127 -5.36 -0.06 7.63
CA PHE A 127 -5.79 -0.46 8.97
C PHE A 127 -4.63 -0.37 9.99
N PHE A 128 -4.47 0.81 10.59
CA PHE A 128 -3.38 1.10 11.54
C PHE A 128 -3.26 0.16 12.76
N PRO A 129 -4.32 -0.44 13.32
CA PRO A 129 -4.16 -1.33 14.48
C PRO A 129 -3.28 -2.54 14.15
N GLN A 130 -3.29 -2.97 12.90
CA GLN A 130 -2.46 -4.07 12.40
C GLN A 130 -1.00 -3.64 12.19
N LEU A 131 -0.76 -2.35 11.95
CA LEU A 131 0.58 -1.75 11.86
C LEU A 131 1.34 -1.86 13.20
N ILE A 132 0.62 -1.88 14.33
CA ILE A 132 1.16 -1.82 15.69
C ILE A 132 1.19 -3.22 16.35
N ALA A 133 0.27 -4.12 15.99
CA ALA A 133 0.06 -5.39 16.70
C ALA A 133 0.82 -6.61 16.14
N GLY A 134 1.48 -6.51 14.97
CA GLY A 134 2.06 -7.66 14.27
C GLY A 134 1.00 -8.69 13.81
N PRO A 135 1.41 -9.90 13.39
CA PRO A 135 1.79 -10.28 12.01
C PRO A 135 0.85 -9.81 10.87
N ILE A 136 1.27 -10.01 9.61
CA ILE A 136 0.49 -9.66 8.40
C ILE A 136 -0.75 -10.58 8.32
N GLU A 137 -1.90 -10.11 8.82
CA GLU A 137 -3.20 -10.78 8.67
C GLU A 137 -3.66 -10.83 7.20
N ARG A 138 -4.27 -11.97 6.84
CA ARG A 138 -4.76 -12.21 5.48
C ARG A 138 -6.11 -11.55 5.25
N ALA A 139 -6.32 -11.05 4.04
CA ALA A 139 -7.59 -10.41 3.65
C ALA A 139 -8.77 -11.36 3.85
N SER A 140 -8.60 -12.65 3.53
CA SER A 140 -9.61 -13.70 3.73
C SER A 140 -10.10 -13.85 5.17
N THR A 141 -9.28 -13.50 6.17
CA THR A 141 -9.58 -13.69 7.59
C THR A 141 -10.14 -12.41 8.22
N LEU A 142 -9.66 -11.26 7.77
CA LEU A 142 -9.91 -9.97 8.40
C LEU A 142 -11.13 -9.26 7.80
N LEU A 143 -11.31 -9.34 6.48
CA LEU A 143 -12.42 -8.69 5.78
C LEU A 143 -13.82 -9.17 6.24
N PRO A 144 -14.08 -10.45 6.53
CA PRO A 144 -15.38 -10.90 7.05
C PRO A 144 -15.69 -10.40 8.47
N GLN A 145 -14.68 -10.00 9.25
CA GLN A 145 -14.89 -9.48 10.61
C GLN A 145 -15.46 -8.06 10.60
N PHE A 146 -15.21 -7.28 9.55
CA PHE A 146 -15.80 -5.96 9.38
C PHE A 146 -17.28 -6.00 9.00
N GLU A 147 -17.73 -7.10 8.39
CA GLU A 147 -19.12 -7.28 7.97
C GLU A 147 -20.01 -7.85 9.08
N ARG A 148 -19.42 -8.50 10.10
CA ARG A 148 -20.19 -9.01 11.23
C ARG A 148 -20.55 -7.88 12.19
N ALA A 149 -21.84 -7.55 12.25
CA ALA A 149 -22.39 -6.70 13.30
C ALA A 149 -22.01 -7.29 14.68
N ARG A 150 -21.25 -6.54 15.48
CA ARG A 150 -20.88 -6.95 16.83
C ARG A 150 -22.13 -7.02 17.69
N LYS A 151 -22.55 -8.24 18.05
CA LYS A 151 -23.44 -8.44 19.19
C LYS A 151 -22.60 -8.34 20.45
N PHE A 152 -22.71 -7.23 21.16
CA PHE A 152 -22.20 -7.13 22.51
C PHE A 152 -23.25 -7.74 23.44
N SER A 153 -22.93 -8.90 24.02
CA SER A 153 -23.63 -9.35 25.23
C SER A 153 -22.99 -8.62 26.40
N VAL A 154 -23.78 -7.76 27.05
CA VAL A 154 -23.47 -7.15 28.34
C VAL A 154 -23.51 -8.20 29.43
#